data_AF-A0A965GVT7-F1
#
_entry.id   AF-A0A965GVT7-F1
#
_cell.length_a   1.000
_cell.length_b   1.000
_cell.length_c   1.000
_cell.angle_alpha   90.00
_cell.angle_beta   90.00
_cell.angle_gamma   90.00
#
_symmetry.space_group_name_H-M   'P 1'
#
loop_
_entity.id
_entity.type
_entity.pdbx_description
1 polymer ?
#
loop_
_entity_poly.entity_id
_entity_poly.type
_entity_poly.pdbx_seq_one_letter_code
_entity_poly.pdbx_strand_id
1 'polypeptide(L)'
;MTREDVTDLIYSTKVQKGIKWADVARKIGHSKEWVTAACLGQMTLTADQAKAIARIFDLPSDAVALLQAVPYKGSLRSSVPTDPLIYRWYEIVNVYGTTIKELIHEEFGDGIMSAIDVLSGKFLPYKTY
;
A
#
# COMPACT_ATOMS: atom_id res chain seq x y z
N MET A 1 -6.15 -20.93 -4.54
CA MET A 1 -5.23 -19.78 -4.50
C MET A 1 -5.86 -18.68 -3.67
N THR A 2 -5.10 -18.07 -2.77
CA THR A 2 -5.52 -16.92 -1.93
C THR A 2 -4.88 -15.62 -2.43
N ARG A 3 -5.24 -14.49 -1.82
CA ARG A 3 -4.63 -13.19 -2.16
C ARG A 3 -3.13 -13.18 -1.84
N GLU A 4 -2.72 -13.88 -0.81
CA GLU A 4 -1.33 -14.07 -0.38
C GLU A 4 -0.54 -14.87 -1.43
N ASP A 5 -1.09 -16.00 -1.90
CA ASP A 5 -0.47 -16.80 -2.97
C ASP A 5 -0.18 -15.94 -4.22
N VAL A 6 -1.14 -15.09 -4.62
CA VAL A 6 -0.97 -14.16 -5.75
C VAL A 6 0.15 -13.16 -5.48
N THR A 7 0.27 -12.66 -4.25
CA THR A 7 1.35 -11.74 -3.86
C THR A 7 2.72 -12.41 -3.96
N ASP A 8 2.82 -13.66 -3.52
CA ASP A 8 4.06 -14.45 -3.59
C ASP A 8 4.45 -14.75 -5.03
N LEU A 9 3.48 -15.07 -5.90
CA LEU A 9 3.70 -15.22 -7.34
C LEU A 9 4.22 -13.91 -7.96
N ILE A 10 3.57 -12.78 -7.69
CA ILE A 10 4.03 -11.47 -8.19
C ILE A 10 5.46 -11.18 -7.73
N TYR A 11 5.76 -11.38 -6.45
CA TYR A 11 7.08 -11.11 -5.90
C TYR A 11 8.16 -12.02 -6.49
N SER A 12 7.89 -13.33 -6.58
CA SER A 12 8.82 -14.29 -7.16
C SER A 12 9.10 -13.99 -8.64
N THR A 13 8.07 -13.75 -9.45
CA THR A 13 8.24 -13.36 -10.86
C THR A 13 8.99 -12.04 -11.00
N LYS A 14 8.70 -11.06 -10.14
CA LYS A 14 9.43 -9.79 -10.11
C LYS A 14 10.93 -10.02 -9.94
N VAL A 15 11.32 -10.84 -8.96
CA VAL A 15 12.72 -11.14 -8.66
C VAL A 15 13.37 -11.89 -9.83
N GLN A 16 12.72 -12.95 -10.32
CA GLN A 16 13.24 -13.79 -11.41
C GLN A 16 13.47 -12.99 -12.70
N LYS A 17 12.55 -12.07 -13.03
CA LYS A 17 12.62 -11.27 -14.26
C LYS A 17 13.29 -9.91 -14.08
N GLY A 18 13.78 -9.59 -12.88
CA GLY A 18 14.39 -8.29 -12.57
C GLY A 18 13.45 -7.09 -12.72
N ILE A 19 12.13 -7.29 -12.64
CA ILE A 19 11.12 -6.24 -12.84
C ILE A 19 11.26 -5.18 -11.74
N LYS A 20 11.22 -3.90 -12.15
CA LYS A 20 11.20 -2.76 -11.23
C LYS A 20 9.78 -2.22 -11.07
N TRP A 21 9.39 -1.89 -9.84
CA TRP A 21 8.06 -1.35 -9.56
C TRP A 21 7.75 -0.06 -10.33
N ALA A 22 8.77 0.78 -10.56
CA ALA A 22 8.62 1.99 -11.35
C ALA A 22 8.14 1.71 -12.79
N ASP A 23 8.55 0.60 -13.39
CA ASP A 23 8.18 0.24 -14.76
C ASP A 23 6.74 -0.27 -14.82
N VAL A 24 6.35 -1.04 -13.81
CA VAL A 24 4.97 -1.51 -13.62
C VAL A 24 4.05 -0.30 -13.42
N ALA A 25 4.45 0.65 -12.57
CA ALA A 25 3.69 1.85 -12.27
C ALA A 25 3.40 2.69 -13.51
N ARG A 26 4.40 2.89 -14.37
CA ARG A 26 4.22 3.58 -15.67
C ARG A 26 3.22 2.88 -16.59
N LYS A 27 3.18 1.54 -16.58
CA LYS A 27 2.20 0.77 -17.37
C LYS A 27 0.78 0.81 -16.80
N ILE A 28 0.65 0.89 -15.48
CA ILE A 28 -0.64 0.89 -14.78
C ILE A 28 -1.26 2.30 -14.70
N GLY A 29 -0.45 3.35 -14.83
CA GLY A 29 -0.93 4.73 -14.78
C GLY A 29 -1.21 5.24 -13.35
N HIS A 30 -0.51 4.68 -12.35
CA HIS A 30 -0.61 5.09 -10.94
C HIS A 30 0.79 5.32 -10.34
N SER A 31 0.84 5.89 -9.13
CA SER A 31 2.11 6.10 -8.42
C SER A 31 2.81 4.76 -8.13
N LYS A 32 4.14 4.81 -8.02
CA LYS A 32 4.96 3.62 -7.74
C LYS A 32 4.59 3.00 -6.39
N GLU A 33 4.27 3.81 -5.39
CA GLU A 33 3.89 3.39 -4.06
C GLU A 33 2.54 2.67 -4.08
N TRP A 34 1.54 3.24 -4.76
CA TRP A 34 0.22 2.63 -4.85
C TRP A 34 0.28 1.30 -5.60
N VAL A 35 0.98 1.25 -6.74
CA VAL A 35 1.11 0.01 -7.53
C VAL A 35 1.88 -1.06 -6.77
N THR A 36 2.91 -0.67 -6.02
CA THR A 36 3.65 -1.59 -5.14
C THR A 36 2.73 -2.13 -4.06
N ALA A 37 1.98 -1.27 -3.36
CA ALA A 37 1.02 -1.68 -2.33
C ALA A 37 -0.09 -2.59 -2.90
N ALA A 38 -0.59 -2.29 -4.10
CA ALA A 38 -1.57 -3.11 -4.81
C ALA A 38 -1.01 -4.50 -5.12
N CYS A 39 0.21 -4.58 -5.65
CA CYS A 39 0.88 -5.85 -5.92
C CYS A 39 1.15 -6.65 -4.65
N LEU A 40 1.48 -5.98 -3.55
CA LEU A 40 1.72 -6.57 -2.22
C LEU A 40 0.43 -6.81 -1.40
N GLY A 41 -0.74 -6.81 -2.04
CA GLY A 41 -1.99 -7.24 -1.42
C GLY A 41 -2.73 -6.18 -0.61
N GLN A 42 -2.32 -4.92 -0.66
CA GLN A 42 -2.89 -3.86 0.20
C GLN A 42 -3.90 -2.94 -0.50
N MET A 43 -4.06 -3.07 -1.81
CA MET A 43 -5.03 -2.29 -2.60
C MET A 43 -5.86 -3.19 -3.52
N THR A 44 -7.03 -2.70 -3.89
CA THR A 44 -7.93 -3.30 -4.89
C THR A 44 -7.63 -2.74 -6.26
N LEU A 45 -7.54 -3.60 -7.27
CA LEU A 45 -7.32 -3.21 -8.65
C LEU A 45 -8.64 -3.20 -9.43
N THR A 46 -8.76 -2.34 -10.44
CA THR A 46 -9.83 -2.46 -11.43
C THR A 46 -9.61 -3.68 -12.32
N ALA A 47 -10.62 -4.10 -13.08
CA ALA A 47 -10.50 -5.23 -14.00
C ALA A 47 -9.35 -5.08 -15.01
N ASP A 48 -9.17 -3.88 -15.57
CA ASP A 48 -8.12 -3.62 -16.56
C ASP A 48 -6.73 -3.61 -15.93
N GLN A 49 -6.61 -3.02 -14.74
CA GLN A 49 -5.36 -3.04 -13.98
C GLN A 49 -4.98 -4.46 -13.56
N ALA A 50 -5.94 -5.25 -13.06
CA ALA A 50 -5.72 -6.64 -12.67
C ALA A 50 -5.26 -7.50 -13.86
N LYS A 51 -5.89 -7.34 -15.03
CA LYS A 51 -5.45 -8.02 -16.28
C LYS A 51 -4.07 -7.56 -16.73
N ALA A 52 -3.73 -6.28 -16.57
CA ALA A 52 -2.40 -5.77 -16.89
C ALA A 52 -1.33 -6.35 -15.95
N ILE A 53 -1.59 -6.36 -14.64
CA ILE A 53 -0.71 -6.98 -13.63
C ILE A 53 -0.54 -8.48 -13.93
N ALA A 54 -1.63 -9.20 -14.20
CA ALA A 54 -1.55 -10.62 -14.53
C ALA A 54 -0.67 -10.90 -15.76
N ARG A 55 -0.75 -10.06 -16.80
CA ARG A 55 0.13 -10.17 -17.97
C ARG A 55 1.59 -9.79 -17.69
N ILE A 56 1.85 -8.81 -16.83
CA ILE A 56 3.22 -8.38 -16.50
C ILE A 56 3.97 -9.47 -15.71
N PHE A 57 3.25 -10.13 -14.80
CA PHE A 57 3.81 -11.13 -13.89
C PHE A 57 3.47 -12.58 -14.28
N ASP A 58 2.96 -12.82 -15.49
CA ASP A 58 2.53 -14.14 -15.98
C ASP A 58 1.68 -14.93 -14.96
N LEU A 59 0.72 -14.25 -14.33
CA LEU A 59 -0.14 -14.85 -13.32
C LEU A 59 -1.22 -15.73 -13.97
N PRO A 60 -1.65 -16.80 -13.29
CA PRO A 60 -2.75 -17.63 -13.75
C PRO A 60 -4.07 -16.84 -13.79
N SER A 61 -5.02 -17.28 -14.61
CA SER A 61 -6.25 -16.53 -14.90
C SER A 61 -7.14 -16.28 -13.68
N ASP A 62 -7.14 -17.20 -12.72
CA ASP A 62 -7.88 -17.10 -11.46
C ASP A 62 -7.29 -16.05 -10.50
N ALA A 63 -6.03 -15.61 -10.69
CA ALA A 63 -5.44 -14.50 -9.93
C ALA A 63 -6.13 -13.16 -10.19
N VAL A 64 -6.71 -12.97 -11.39
CA VAL A 64 -7.34 -11.69 -11.80
C VAL A 64 -8.53 -11.35 -10.91
N ALA A 65 -9.33 -12.34 -10.50
CA ALA A 65 -10.45 -12.13 -9.60
C ALA A 65 -9.97 -11.75 -8.19
N LEU A 66 -8.90 -12.40 -7.71
CA LEU A 66 -8.32 -12.13 -6.39
C LEU A 66 -7.69 -10.73 -6.30
N LEU A 67 -7.09 -10.24 -7.39
CA LEU A 67 -6.56 -8.87 -7.48
C LEU A 67 -7.65 -7.78 -7.40
N GLN A 68 -8.89 -8.12 -7.76
CA GLN A 68 -10.06 -7.21 -7.71
C GLN A 68 -10.85 -7.31 -6.41
N ALA A 69 -10.55 -8.29 -5.55
CA ALA A 69 -11.19 -8.40 -4.25
C ALA A 69 -10.70 -7.30 -3.31
N VAL A 70 -11.57 -6.83 -2.41
CA VAL A 70 -11.16 -5.92 -1.33
C VAL A 70 -10.27 -6.70 -0.37
N PRO A 71 -8.99 -6.30 -0.17
CA PRO A 71 -8.10 -7.06 0.68
C PRO A 71 -8.37 -6.80 2.15
N TYR A 72 -8.05 -7.79 2.98
CA TYR A 72 -7.78 -7.52 4.38
C TYR A 72 -6.48 -6.71 4.48
N LYS A 73 -6.59 -5.43 4.86
CA LYS A 73 -5.45 -4.52 4.94
C LYS A 73 -4.67 -4.74 6.23
N GLY A 74 -3.35 -4.72 6.13
CA GLY A 74 -2.44 -4.98 7.25
C GLY A 74 -1.33 -5.90 6.80
N SER A 75 -0.23 -5.33 6.33
CA SER A 75 0.91 -6.09 5.81
C SER A 75 1.76 -6.76 6.90
N LEU A 76 1.52 -6.42 8.18
CA LEU A 76 2.28 -6.94 9.31
C LEU A 76 1.50 -8.02 10.05
N ARG A 77 2.21 -9.06 10.50
CA ARG A 77 1.64 -10.17 11.27
C ARG A 77 1.47 -9.85 12.76
N SER A 78 2.17 -8.84 13.26
CA SER A 78 2.16 -8.40 14.65
C SER A 78 2.01 -6.88 14.75
N SER A 79 1.54 -6.40 15.90
CA SER A 79 1.40 -4.97 16.18
C SER A 79 2.75 -4.24 16.25
N VAL A 80 3.79 -4.91 16.76
CA VAL A 80 5.17 -4.42 16.75
C VAL A 80 5.90 -5.08 15.58
N PRO A 81 6.43 -4.31 14.61
CA PRO A 81 7.21 -4.86 13.51
C PRO A 81 8.49 -5.53 14.01
N THR A 82 8.87 -6.67 13.43
CA THR A 82 10.14 -7.34 13.74
C THR A 82 11.23 -7.05 12.72
N ASP A 83 10.85 -6.69 11.49
CA ASP A 83 11.80 -6.27 10.46
C ASP A 83 12.45 -4.92 10.85
N PRO A 84 13.79 -4.80 10.86
CA PRO A 84 14.47 -3.60 11.31
C PRO A 84 14.15 -2.34 10.51
N LEU A 85 13.94 -2.44 9.19
CA LEU A 85 13.65 -1.28 8.35
C LEU A 85 12.24 -0.74 8.64
N ILE A 86 11.27 -1.64 8.79
CA ILE A 86 9.90 -1.26 9.16
C ILE A 86 9.84 -0.79 10.62
N TYR A 87 10.62 -1.40 11.52
CA TYR A 87 10.68 -1.01 12.93
C TYR A 87 11.12 0.45 13.12
N ARG A 88 12.00 0.99 12.26
CA ARG A 88 12.38 2.41 12.32
C ARG A 88 11.20 3.36 12.09
N TRP A 89 10.24 2.99 11.24
CA TRP A 89 9.02 3.79 11.07
C TRP A 89 8.14 3.76 12.32
N TYR A 90 8.06 2.60 12.98
CA TYR A 90 7.40 2.47 14.29
C TYR A 90 8.10 3.33 15.36
N GLU A 91 9.43 3.36 15.36
CA GLU A 91 10.24 4.19 16.26
C GLU A 91 10.05 5.69 16.01
N ILE A 92 9.94 6.13 14.74
CA ILE A 92 9.61 7.52 14.41
C ILE A 92 8.27 7.93 15.04
N VAL A 93 7.25 7.07 14.97
CA VAL A 93 5.95 7.35 15.60
C VAL A 93 6.07 7.43 17.12
N ASN A 94 6.85 6.53 17.75
CA ASN A 94 7.05 6.56 19.20
C ASN A 94 7.82 7.80 19.69
N VAL A 95 8.77 8.29 18.90
CA VAL A 95 9.60 9.45 19.26
C VAL A 95 8.91 10.77 18.92
N TYR A 96 8.31 10.88 17.74
CA TYR A 96 7.80 12.15 17.20
C TYR A 96 6.27 12.23 17.11
N GLY A 97 5.53 11.18 17.47
CA GLY A 97 4.07 11.14 17.28
C GLY A 97 3.33 12.28 18.00
N THR A 98 3.73 12.61 19.23
CA THR A 98 3.17 13.74 19.98
C THR A 98 3.53 15.08 19.36
N THR A 99 4.78 15.26 18.91
CA THR A 99 5.24 16.47 18.22
C THR A 99 4.50 16.68 16.90
N ILE A 100 4.37 15.64 16.07
CA ILE A 100 3.63 15.71 14.79
C ILE A 100 2.17 16.08 15.02
N LYS A 101 1.53 15.49 16.04
CA LYS A 101 0.16 15.82 16.42
C LYS A 101 0.01 17.30 16.77
N GLU A 102 0.87 17.81 17.65
CA GLU A 102 0.81 19.21 18.09
C GLU A 102 0.98 20.18 16.92
N LEU A 103 1.97 19.94 16.05
CA LEU A 103 2.20 20.77 14.87
C LEU A 103 1.03 20.75 13.88
N ILE A 104 0.40 19.58 13.67
CA ILE A 104 -0.80 19.49 12.81
C ILE A 104 -1.95 20.29 13.43
N HIS A 105 -2.14 20.21 14.75
CA HIS A 105 -3.19 20.96 15.42
C HIS A 105 -2.95 22.47 15.42
N GLU A 106 -1.69 22.91 15.56
CA GLU A 106 -1.31 24.32 15.46
C GLU A 106 -1.61 24.88 14.06
N GLU A 107 -1.23 24.14 13.02
CA GLU A 107 -1.35 24.61 11.63
C GLU A 107 -2.77 24.46 11.05
N PHE A 108 -3.46 23.37 11.36
CA PHE A 108 -4.72 22.98 10.69
C PHE A 108 -5.93 22.90 11.62
N GLY A 109 -5.72 23.02 12.94
CA GLY A 109 -6.76 22.84 13.94
C GLY A 109 -7.08 21.38 14.23
N ASP A 110 -8.26 21.14 14.83
CA ASP A 110 -8.66 19.81 15.28
C ASP A 110 -9.06 18.89 14.10
N GLY A 111 -8.35 17.78 13.94
CA GLY A 111 -8.53 16.86 12.83
C GLY A 111 -7.47 15.77 12.76
N ILE A 112 -7.40 15.09 11.61
CA ILE A 112 -6.40 14.06 11.32
C ILE A 112 -5.80 14.22 9.93
N MET A 113 -4.56 13.77 9.77
CA MET A 113 -3.98 13.53 8.46
C MET A 113 -4.51 12.19 7.91
N SER A 114 -5.10 12.20 6.72
CA SER A 114 -5.65 10.99 6.11
C SER A 114 -4.55 9.99 5.74
N ALA A 115 -4.68 8.75 6.24
CA ALA A 115 -3.85 7.62 5.83
C ALA A 115 -4.40 6.86 4.61
N ILE A 116 -5.49 7.35 3.99
CA ILE A 116 -6.03 6.81 2.73
C ILE A 116 -5.43 7.58 1.54
N ASP A 117 -5.36 8.90 1.67
CA ASP A 117 -4.76 9.81 0.68
C ASP A 117 -3.33 10.21 1.12
N VAL A 118 -2.52 9.24 1.56
CA VAL A 118 -1.21 9.48 2.20
C VAL A 118 -0.29 10.34 1.34
N LEU A 119 -0.25 10.08 0.02
CA LEU A 119 0.69 10.74 -0.89
C LEU A 119 0.35 12.21 -1.16
N SER A 120 -0.89 12.65 -0.86
CA SER A 120 -1.28 14.05 -0.98
C SER A 120 -1.33 14.79 0.36
N GLY A 121 -1.14 14.09 1.50
CA GLY A 121 -1.10 14.72 2.83
C GLY A 121 -2.43 15.38 3.24
N LYS A 122 -3.56 14.90 2.72
CA LYS A 122 -4.85 15.56 2.90
C LYS A 122 -5.28 15.60 4.37
N PHE A 123 -5.47 16.80 4.91
CA PHE A 123 -6.05 17.03 6.23
C PHE A 123 -7.58 16.87 6.21
N LEU A 124 -8.12 16.24 7.25
CA LEU A 124 -9.55 16.02 7.45
C LEU A 124 -9.98 16.65 8.77
N PRO A 125 -10.69 17.80 8.75
CA PRO A 125 -11.21 18.41 9.97
C PRO A 125 -12.31 17.52 10.56
N TYR A 126 -12.40 17.47 11.89
CA TYR A 126 -13.53 16.82 12.53
C TYR A 126 -14.82 17.59 12.28
N LYS A 127 -15.92 16.86 12.09
CA LYS A 127 -17.26 17.47 12.03
C LYS A 127 -17.76 17.70 13.46
N THR A 128 -18.17 18.93 13.75
CA THR A 128 -19.07 19.20 14.87
C THR A 128 -20.48 18.76 14.47
N TYR A 129 -21.06 17.86 15.25
CA TYR A 129 -22.45 17.42 15.11
C TYR A 129 -23.38 18.31 15.94
#